data_AF-A0A060UW58-F1
#
_entry.id   AF-A0A060UW58-F1
#
_cell.length_a   1.000
_cell.length_b   1.000
_cell.length_c   1.000
_cell.angle_alpha   90.00
_cell.angle_beta   90.00
_cell.angle_gamma   90.00
#
_symmetry.space_group_name_H-M   'P 1'
#
loop_
_entity.id
_entity.type
_entity.pdbx_description
1 polymer ?
#
loop_
_entity_poly.entity_id
_entity_poly.type
_entity_poly.pdbx_seq_one_letter_code
_entity_poly.pdbx_strand_id
1 'polypeptide(L)' 'MQVSKWGNSLAVRLPAAVVAALGLKEGDNIEIEVLGEKQFQIQRTLQNAELLARLRRYRGRLPADFRFDRLEAHDK' A
#
# COMPACT_ATOMS: atom_id res chain seq x y z
N MET A 1 18.21 18.93 0.30
CA MET A 1 18.17 17.46 0.51
C MET A 1 19.48 16.89 0.00
N GLN A 2 20.15 16.03 0.75
CA GLN A 2 21.38 15.37 0.32
C GLN A 2 21.28 13.89 0.66
N VAL A 3 21.85 13.04 -0.19
CA VAL A 3 21.94 11.60 0.06
C VAL A 3 22.96 11.38 1.19
N SER A 4 22.58 10.58 2.18
CA SER A 4 23.40 10.21 3.34
C SER A 4 23.52 8.70 3.47
N LYS A 5 24.60 8.22 4.10
CA LYS A 5 24.77 6.79 4.39
C LYS A 5 24.00 6.39 5.66
N TRP A 6 23.23 5.31 5.58
CA TRP A 6 22.57 4.68 6.72
C TRP A 6 22.91 3.18 6.70
N GLY A 7 23.80 2.75 7.62
CA GLY A 7 24.38 1.41 7.58
C GLY A 7 25.12 1.16 6.26
N ASN A 8 24.75 0.10 5.55
CA ASN A 8 25.30 -0.23 4.23
C ASN A 8 24.53 0.39 3.05
N SER A 9 23.48 1.17 3.32
CA SER A 9 22.58 1.73 2.32
C SER A 9 22.69 3.25 2.22
N LEU A 10 22.13 3.80 1.15
CA LEU A 10 21.93 5.24 0.99
C LEU A 10 20.50 5.61 1.38
N ALA A 11 20.35 6.79 1.97
CA ALA A 11 19.10 7.32 2.45
C ALA A 11 18.94 8.79 2.06
N VAL A 12 17.68 9.18 1.83
CA VAL A 12 17.26 10.57 1.66
C VAL A 12 16.22 10.90 2.71
N ARG A 13 16.17 12.16 3.14
CA ARG A 13 15.09 12.62 4.02
C ARG A 13 13.83 12.80 3.19
N LEU A 14 12.69 12.36 3.71
CA LEU A 14 11.39 12.66 3.11
C LEU A 14 10.88 13.98 3.70
N PRO A 15 10.46 14.96 2.87
CA PRO A 15 9.83 16.18 3.37
C PRO A 15 8.55 15.85 4.16
N ALA A 16 8.24 16.66 5.18
CA ALA A 16 7.02 16.47 5.99
C ALA A 16 5.74 16.43 5.14
N ALA A 17 5.67 17.22 4.06
CA ALA A 17 4.53 17.21 3.14
C ALA A 17 4.35 15.84 2.45
N VAL A 18 5.44 15.16 2.09
CA VAL A 18 5.40 13.83 1.46
C VAL A 18 4.98 12.77 2.48
N VAL A 19 5.54 12.83 3.68
CA VAL A 19 5.18 11.94 4.80
C VAL A 19 3.68 12.05 5.10
N ALA A 20 3.15 13.26 5.18
CA ALA A 20 1.73 13.51 5.42
C ALA A 20 0.85 13.03 4.26
N ALA A 21 1.21 13.34 3.01
CA ALA A 21 0.44 12.96 1.84
C ALA A 21 0.32 11.44 1.65
N LEU A 22 1.39 10.70 1.96
CA LEU A 22 1.42 9.23 1.90
C LEU A 22 1.00 8.56 3.21
N GLY A 23 0.69 9.34 4.25
CA GLY A 23 0.30 8.82 5.57
C GLY A 23 1.37 7.91 6.19
N LEU A 24 2.66 8.19 5.94
CA LEU A 24 3.77 7.40 6.43
C LEU A 24 4.01 7.66 7.92
N LYS A 25 4.39 6.61 8.64
CA LYS A 25 4.80 6.65 10.04
C LYS A 25 6.11 5.88 10.23
N GLU A 26 6.76 6.12 11.36
CA GLU A 26 7.93 5.32 11.73
C GLU A 26 7.55 3.84 11.84
N GLY A 27 8.35 2.97 11.24
CA GLY A 27 8.09 1.53 11.17
C GLY A 27 7.19 1.08 10.01
N ASP A 28 6.67 2.00 9.19
CA ASP A 28 5.93 1.62 7.99
C ASP A 28 6.86 0.96 6.95
N ASN A 29 6.33 -0.07 6.30
CA ASN A 29 6.95 -0.64 5.11
C ASN A 29 6.58 0.20 3.89
N ILE A 30 7.60 0.56 3.11
CA ILE A 30 7.43 1.28 1.85
C ILE A 30 8.08 0.50 0.71
N GLU A 31 7.49 0.64 -0.46
CA GLU A 31 8.04 0.15 -1.72
C GLU A 31 8.50 1.35 -2.56
N ILE A 32 9.67 1.19 -3.18
CA ILE A 32 10.25 2.19 -4.07
C ILE A 32 10.42 1.55 -5.44
N GLU A 33 9.80 2.14 -6.46
CA GLU A 33 9.88 1.69 -7.85
C GLU A 33 10.48 2.79 -8.73
N VAL A 34 11.32 2.40 -9.70
CA VAL A 34 11.90 3.34 -10.66
C VAL A 34 10.95 3.49 -11.85
N LEU A 35 10.42 4.69 -12.06
CA LEU A 35 9.50 5.00 -13.17
C LEU A 35 10.24 5.48 -14.44
N GLY A 36 11.52 5.86 -14.33
CA GLY A 36 12.35 6.30 -15.44
C GLY A 36 13.73 6.79 -14.99
N GLU A 37 14.51 7.39 -15.89
CA GLU A 37 15.93 7.71 -15.65
C GLU A 37 16.21 8.52 -14.36
N LYS A 38 15.30 9.41 -13.96
CA LYS A 38 15.44 10.26 -12.77
C LYS A 38 14.16 10.37 -11.96
N GLN A 39 13.27 9.38 -12.11
CA GLN A 39 11.96 9.37 -11.48
C GLN A 39 11.76 8.06 -10.74
N PHE A 40 11.32 8.16 -9.51
CA PHE A 40 10.92 7.00 -8.71
C PHE A 40 9.62 7.34 -7.98
N GLN A 41 8.87 6.29 -7.67
CA GLN A 41 7.65 6.37 -6.90
C GLN A 41 7.88 5.74 -5.53
N ILE A 42 7.25 6.32 -4.51
CA ILE A 42 7.17 5.74 -3.17
C ILE A 42 5.71 5.35 -2.94
N GLN A 43 5.48 4.11 -2.50
CA GLN A 43 4.16 3.64 -2.07
C GLN A 43 4.25 3.08 -0.66
N ARG A 44 3.22 3.33 0.15
CA ARG A 44 3.07 2.69 1.47
C ARG A 44 2.45 1.32 1.29
N THR A 45 3.11 0.27 1.74
CA THR A 45 2.56 -1.08 1.70
C THR A 45 1.50 -1.21 2.79
N LEU A 46 0.25 -1.50 2.41
CA LEU A 46 -0.83 -1.70 3.39
C LEU A 46 -0.58 -2.99 4.17
N GLN A 47 -0.67 -2.91 5.49
CA GLN A 47 -0.61 -4.10 6.33
C GLN A 47 -1.87 -4.94 6.15
N ASN A 48 -1.76 -6.27 6.31
CA ASN A 48 -2.89 -7.19 6.22
C ASN A 48 -4.08 -6.76 7.11
N ALA A 49 -3.80 -6.22 8.29
CA ALA A 49 -4.82 -5.71 9.19
C ALA A 49 -5.58 -4.50 8.62
N GLU A 50 -4.88 -3.56 7.98
CA GLU A 50 -5.49 -2.39 7.31
C GLU A 50 -6.32 -2.83 6.10
N LEU A 51 -5.80 -3.79 5.32
CA LEU A 51 -6.51 -4.35 4.17
C LEU A 51 -7.82 -5.03 4.62
N LEU A 52 -7.75 -5.87 5.66
CA LEU A 52 -8.92 -6.50 6.25
C LEU A 52 -9.90 -5.47 6.82
N ALA A 53 -9.42 -4.42 7.48
CA ALA A 53 -10.27 -3.35 7.97
C ALA A 53 -11.02 -2.64 6.83
N ARG A 54 -10.35 -2.40 5.70
CA ARG A 54 -10.99 -1.86 4.49
C ARG A 54 -12.04 -2.80 3.93
N LEU A 55 -11.79 -4.11 3.92
CA LEU A 55 -12.77 -5.11 3.47
C LEU A 55 -13.99 -5.18 4.39
N ARG A 56 -13.83 -4.93 5.69
CA ARG A 56 -14.95 -4.93 6.65
C ARG A 56 -16.06 -3.94 6.31
N ARG A 57 -15.78 -2.84 5.60
CA ARG A 57 -16.80 -1.87 5.15
C ARG A 57 -17.85 -2.47 4.20
N TYR A 58 -17.56 -3.62 3.62
CA TYR A 58 -18.46 -4.33 2.70
C TYR A 58 -19.24 -5.47 3.37
N ARG A 59 -19.03 -5.72 4.67
CA ARG A 59 -19.80 -6.74 5.40
C ARG A 59 -21.29 -6.39 5.41
N GLY A 60 -22.13 -7.41 5.31
CA GLY A 60 -23.59 -7.27 5.33
C GLY A 60 -24.22 -6.74 4.04
N ARG A 61 -23.44 -6.53 2.97
CA ARG A 61 -23.98 -6.13 1.64
C ARG A 61 -24.50 -7.30 0.82
N LEU A 62 -24.13 -8.52 1.17
CA LEU A 62 -24.56 -9.73 0.49
C LEU A 62 -25.78 -10.32 1.21
N PRO A 63 -26.74 -10.92 0.48
CA PRO A 63 -27.84 -11.68 1.07
C PRO A 63 -27.36 -12.74 2.07
N ALA A 64 -28.20 -13.07 3.05
CA ALA A 64 -27.85 -14.04 4.10
C ALA A 64 -27.58 -15.44 3.55
N ASP A 65 -28.17 -15.77 2.40
CA ASP A 65 -28.07 -17.02 1.66
C ASP A 65 -27.04 -16.96 0.51
N PHE A 66 -26.37 -15.82 0.31
CA PHE A 66 -25.39 -15.67 -0.77
C PHE A 66 -24.21 -16.64 -0.59
N ARG A 67 -24.02 -17.51 -1.57
CA ARG A 67 -22.82 -18.34 -1.73
C ARG A 67 -22.15 -17.97 -3.04
N PHE A 68 -20.85 -17.70 -2.98
CA PHE A 68 -20.07 -17.50 -4.18
C PHE A 68 -19.73 -18.86 -4.80
N ASP A 69 -20.28 -19.11 -5.99
CA ASP A 69 -19.86 -20.23 -6.85
C ASP A 69 -18.96 -19.71 -7.97
N ARG A 70 -17.77 -20.30 -8.08
CA ARG A 70 -16.76 -19.89 -9.06
C ARG A 70 -17.14 -20.34 -10.47
N LEU A 71 -17.71 -21.54 -10.63
CA LEU A 71 -18.04 -22.10 -11.94
C LEU A 71 -19.19 -21.33 -12.57
N GLU A 72 -20.26 -21.06 -11.81
CA GLU A 72 -21.39 -20.25 -12.28
C GLU A 72 -20.95 -18.83 -12.69
N ALA A 73 -19.97 -18.24 -12.01
CA ALA A 73 -19.48 -16.89 -12.30
C ALA A 73 -18.63 -16.79 -13.58
N HIS A 74 -18.08 -17.90 -14.09
CA HIS A 74 -17.19 -17.94 -15.25
C HIS A 74 -17.84 -18.49 -16.52
N ASP A 75 -19.11 -18.92 -16.48
CA ASP A 75 -19.81 -19.62 -17.56
C ASP A 75 -20.36 -18.69 -18.66
N LYS A 76 -19.63 -17.61 -19.02
CA LYS A 76 -19.99 -16.70 -20.13
C LYS A 76 -18.82 -16.37 -21.03
#